data_AF-A0A7W0ZUP0-F1
#
_entry.id   AF-A0A7W0ZUP0-F1
#
_cell.length_a   1.000
_cell.length_b   1.000
_cell.length_c   1.000
_cell.angle_alpha   90.00
_cell.angle_beta   90.00
_cell.angle_gamma   90.00
#
_symmetry.space_group_name_H-M   'P 1'
#
loop_
_entity.id
_entity.type
_entity.pdbx_description
1 polymer ?
#
loop_
_entity_poly.entity_id
_entity_poly.type
_entity_poly.pdbx_seq_one_letter_code
_entity_poly.pdbx_strand_id
1 'polypeptide(L)'
;MSTLATLAFIGAAGAAGTYLAMRPTVADGRVIAADLEASSKEATLSGVTCDREIPIGVRGAEFECTVKVKDGSTAKVRMSVNRAGQYQVVKILDSTPPSE
;
A
#
# COMPACT_ATOMS: atom_id res chain seq x y z
N MET A 1 11.35 18.45 -43.70
CA MET A 1 11.50 18.87 -42.30
C MET A 1 10.29 18.52 -41.43
N SER A 2 9.06 18.46 -41.95
CA SER A 2 7.86 18.21 -41.13
C SER A 2 7.82 16.85 -40.43
N THR A 3 8.31 15.78 -41.04
CA THR A 3 8.20 14.41 -40.49
C THR A 3 9.03 14.18 -39.22
N LEU A 4 10.19 14.83 -39.11
CA LEU A 4 11.07 14.75 -37.92
C LEU A 4 10.48 15.52 -36.74
N ALA A 5 9.85 16.67 -36.99
CA ALA A 5 9.17 17.46 -35.96
C ALA A 5 7.98 16.70 -35.37
N THR A 6 7.20 15.99 -36.20
CA THR A 6 6.07 15.18 -35.73
C THR A 6 6.53 14.00 -34.87
N LEU A 7 7.61 13.31 -35.26
CA LEU A 7 8.16 12.20 -34.46
C LEU A 7 8.72 12.68 -33.11
N ALA A 8 9.40 13.83 -33.09
CA ALA A 8 9.89 14.43 -31.85
C ALA A 8 8.73 14.83 -30.92
N PHE A 9 7.66 15.37 -31.47
CA PHE A 9 6.46 15.74 -30.70
C PHE A 9 5.75 14.52 -30.11
N ILE A 10 5.56 13.45 -30.89
CA ILE A 10 4.96 12.19 -30.41
C ILE A 10 5.83 11.56 -29.32
N GLY A 11 7.16 11.54 -29.52
CA GLY A 11 8.11 11.03 -28.52
C GLY A 11 8.03 11.82 -27.21
N ALA A 12 7.98 13.15 -27.28
CA ALA A 12 7.87 14.01 -26.10
C ALA A 12 6.53 13.83 -25.37
N ALA A 13 5.42 13.77 -26.11
CA ALA A 13 4.09 13.55 -25.53
C ALA A 13 3.98 12.17 -24.86
N GLY A 14 4.52 11.12 -25.50
CA GLY A 14 4.57 9.77 -24.92
C GLY A 14 5.44 9.69 -23.66
N ALA A 15 6.59 10.37 -23.64
CA ALA A 15 7.46 10.43 -22.47
C ALA A 15 6.80 11.19 -21.29
N ALA A 16 6.10 12.29 -21.57
CA ALA A 16 5.38 13.04 -20.54
C ALA A 16 4.23 12.23 -19.93
N GLY A 17 3.46 11.52 -20.77
CA GLY A 17 2.35 10.67 -20.31
C GLY A 17 2.83 9.50 -19.44
N THR A 18 3.91 8.84 -19.85
CA THR A 18 4.51 7.73 -19.07
C THR A 18 5.12 8.22 -17.76
N TYR A 19 5.76 9.38 -17.75
CA TYR A 19 6.32 9.98 -16.53
C TYR A 19 5.25 10.32 -15.48
N LEU A 20 4.12 10.90 -15.90
CA LEU A 20 2.99 11.16 -15.00
C LEU A 20 2.35 9.87 -14.48
N ALA A 21 2.22 8.85 -15.33
CA ALA A 21 1.66 7.55 -14.95
C ALA A 21 2.57 6.74 -13.99
N MET A 22 3.86 7.07 -13.89
CA MET A 22 4.80 6.42 -12.98
C MET A 22 4.85 7.08 -11.60
N ARG A 23 4.20 8.23 -11.39
CA ARG A 23 4.21 8.89 -10.07
C ARG A 23 3.43 8.05 -9.05
N PRO A 24 4.03 7.71 -7.91
CA PRO A 24 3.33 6.97 -6.87
C PRO A 24 2.20 7.83 -6.31
N THR A 25 1.03 7.23 -6.15
CA THR A 25 -0.08 7.83 -5.38
C THR A 25 0.16 7.56 -3.91
N VAL A 26 0.18 8.60 -3.07
CA VAL A 26 0.30 8.42 -1.62
C VAL A 26 -1.08 8.09 -1.05
N ALA A 27 -1.22 6.90 -0.47
CA ALA A 27 -2.42 6.48 0.25
C ALA A 27 -2.27 6.78 1.74
N ASP A 28 -3.39 7.13 2.39
CA ASP A 28 -3.45 7.33 3.84
C ASP A 28 -3.63 5.97 4.53
N GLY A 29 -2.64 5.54 5.31
CA GLY A 29 -2.71 4.26 6.00
C GLY A 29 -3.82 4.15 7.04
N ARG A 30 -4.45 5.25 7.46
CA ARG A 30 -5.65 5.21 8.31
C ARG A 30 -6.85 4.63 7.56
N VAL A 31 -6.96 4.91 6.26
CA VAL A 31 -8.03 4.36 5.42
C VAL A 31 -7.80 2.85 5.22
N ILE A 32 -6.56 2.45 4.97
CA ILE A 32 -6.18 1.04 4.85
C ILE A 32 -6.40 0.29 6.17
N ALA A 33 -6.05 0.90 7.31
CA ALA A 33 -6.31 0.31 8.62
C ALA A 33 -7.81 0.11 8.87
N ALA A 34 -8.65 1.11 8.57
CA ALA A 34 -10.10 1.01 8.69
C ALA A 34 -10.69 -0.05 7.75
N ASP A 35 -10.16 -0.17 6.52
CA ASP A 35 -10.56 -1.20 5.56
C ASP A 35 -10.17 -2.61 6.03
N LEU A 36 -8.98 -2.77 6.61
CA LEU A 36 -8.54 -4.02 7.23
C LEU A 36 -9.41 -4.41 8.43
N GLU A 37 -9.72 -3.46 9.30
CA GLU A 37 -10.62 -3.67 10.44
C GLU A 37 -12.03 -4.05 9.95
N ALA A 38 -12.55 -3.36 8.94
CA ALA A 38 -13.86 -3.64 8.36
C ALA A 38 -13.91 -4.97 7.59
N SER A 39 -12.82 -5.37 6.94
CA SER A 39 -12.70 -6.65 6.23
C SER A 39 -12.47 -7.81 7.21
N SER A 40 -11.93 -7.55 8.40
CA SER A 40 -11.84 -8.52 9.50
C SER A 40 -13.20 -8.64 10.21
N LYS A 41 -14.26 -8.90 9.44
CA LYS A 41 -15.67 -9.01 9.89
C LYS A 41 -15.89 -10.04 11.00
N GLU A 42 -14.90 -10.87 11.32
CA GLU A 42 -14.99 -11.95 12.30
C GLU A 42 -13.79 -11.92 13.26
N ALA A 43 -13.98 -11.17 14.35
CA ALA A 43 -13.54 -11.50 15.70
C ALA A 43 -12.05 -11.50 16.11
N THR A 44 -11.07 -11.43 15.21
CA THR A 44 -9.67 -11.59 15.65
C THR A 44 -8.96 -10.27 15.97
N LEU A 45 -9.19 -9.20 15.20
CA LEU A 45 -8.50 -7.93 15.39
C LEU A 45 -9.27 -6.98 16.31
N SER A 46 -8.55 -6.37 17.27
CA SER A 46 -9.04 -5.33 18.18
C SER A 46 -8.62 -3.92 17.74
N GLY A 47 -7.62 -3.81 16.87
CA GLY A 47 -7.23 -2.56 16.23
C GLY A 47 -6.08 -2.74 15.25
N VAL A 48 -6.01 -1.87 14.24
CA VAL A 48 -4.95 -1.84 13.23
C VAL A 48 -4.38 -0.43 13.13
N THR A 49 -3.06 -0.32 13.03
CA THR A 49 -2.39 0.96 12.81
C THR A 49 -1.31 0.77 11.77
N CYS A 50 -1.42 1.49 10.65
CA CYS A 50 -0.46 1.43 9.55
C CYS A 50 0.27 2.77 9.39
N ASP A 51 1.36 2.76 8.62
CA ASP A 51 2.11 3.97 8.24
C ASP A 51 1.18 5.04 7.61
N ARG A 52 1.33 6.31 7.99
CA ARG A 52 0.44 7.38 7.51
C ARG A 52 0.50 7.59 6.00
N GLU A 53 1.69 7.52 5.42
CA GLU A 53 1.92 7.79 4.00
C GLU A 53 2.47 6.53 3.33
N ILE A 54 1.63 5.91 2.51
CA ILE A 54 1.97 4.67 1.81
C ILE A 54 2.11 5.00 0.32
N PRO A 55 3.34 5.09 -0.23
CA PRO A 55 3.55 5.40 -1.64
C PRO A 55 3.20 4.18 -2.50
N ILE A 56 2.02 4.21 -3.14
CA ILE A 56 1.57 3.18 -4.07
C ILE A 56 2.10 3.49 -5.46
N GLY A 57 3.15 2.76 -5.84
CA GLY A 57 3.75 2.83 -7.16
C GLY A 57 3.11 1.90 -8.18
N VAL A 58 3.74 1.83 -9.36
CA VAL A 58 3.29 0.97 -10.47
C VAL A 58 3.31 -0.53 -10.19
N ARG A 59 3.96 -0.97 -9.11
CA ARG A 59 3.97 -2.37 -8.68
C ARG A 59 3.16 -2.62 -7.41
N GLY A 60 2.50 -1.58 -6.88
CA GLY A 60 1.90 -1.62 -5.54
C GLY A 60 2.70 -0.82 -4.52
N ALA A 61 2.43 -1.08 -3.24
CA ALA A 61 3.22 -0.58 -2.11
C ALA A 61 3.57 -1.71 -1.14
N GLU A 62 4.65 -1.53 -0.40
CA GLU A 62 4.92 -2.25 0.84
C GLU A 62 4.91 -1.25 1.99
N PHE A 63 4.29 -1.63 3.09
CA PHE A 63 4.13 -0.78 4.28
C PHE A 63 4.06 -1.62 5.55
N GLU A 64 4.29 -1.00 6.68
CA GLU A 64 4.20 -1.66 7.97
C GLU A 64 2.87 -1.34 8.66
N CYS A 65 2.28 -2.36 9.25
CA CYS A 65 1.13 -2.24 10.12
C CYS A 65 1.39 -2.95 11.44
N THR A 66 0.96 -2.34 12.53
CA THR A 66 0.79 -2.99 13.81
C THR A 66 -0.66 -3.44 13.93
N VAL A 67 -0.86 -4.74 14.06
CA VAL A 67 -2.16 -5.35 14.31
C VAL A 67 -2.25 -5.72 15.79
N LYS A 68 -3.37 -5.38 16.40
CA LYS A 68 -3.75 -5.80 17.75
C LYS A 68 -4.84 -6.84 17.61
N VAL A 69 -4.68 -7.93 18.33
CA VAL A 69 -5.63 -9.04 18.37
C VAL A 69 -6.48 -8.91 19.65
N LYS A 70 -7.70 -9.45 19.66
CA LYS A 70 -8.61 -9.34 20.82
C LYS A 70 -8.11 -10.07 22.07
N ASP A 71 -7.22 -11.04 21.90
CA ASP A 71 -6.53 -11.74 22.98
C ASP A 71 -5.49 -10.85 23.70
N GLY A 72 -5.23 -9.64 23.20
CA GLY A 72 -4.23 -8.72 23.73
C GLY A 72 -2.87 -8.82 23.03
N SER A 73 -2.68 -9.81 22.15
CA SER A 73 -1.46 -9.95 21.36
C SER A 73 -1.30 -8.79 20.38
N THR A 74 -0.07 -8.36 20.17
CA THR A 74 0.25 -7.35 19.15
C THR A 74 1.30 -7.88 18.18
N ALA A 75 1.04 -7.79 16.88
CA ALA A 75 2.00 -8.18 15.87
C ALA A 75 2.32 -7.01 14.95
N LYS A 76 3.61 -6.81 14.66
CA LYS A 76 4.06 -5.90 13.61
C LYS A 76 4.22 -6.71 12.34
N VAL A 77 3.48 -6.35 11.31
CA VAL A 77 3.48 -7.05 10.02
C VAL A 77 3.90 -6.09 8.91
N ARG A 78 4.71 -6.57 7.98
CA ARG A 78 4.93 -5.93 6.70
C ARG A 78 3.90 -6.46 5.71
N MET A 79 3.14 -5.54 5.14
CA MET A 79 2.09 -5.81 4.18
C MET A 79 2.49 -5.26 2.81
N SER A 80 1.99 -5.92 1.77
CA SER A 80 2.03 -5.41 0.41
C SER A 80 0.60 -5.26 -0.11
N VAL A 81 0.35 -4.19 -0.87
CA VAL A 81 -0.88 -4.03 -1.64
C VAL A 81 -0.52 -4.01 -3.12
N ASN A 82 -1.18 -4.86 -3.91
CA ASN A 82 -1.00 -4.86 -5.36
C ASN A 82 -1.90 -3.82 -6.04
N ARG A 83 -1.73 -3.61 -7.35
CA ARG A 83 -2.56 -2.67 -8.14
C ARG A 83 -4.06 -2.99 -8.16
N ALA A 84 -4.43 -4.23 -7.88
CA ALA A 84 -5.83 -4.64 -7.78
C ALA A 84 -6.44 -4.34 -6.40
N GLY A 85 -5.68 -3.71 -5.49
CA GLY A 85 -6.12 -3.41 -4.12
C GLY A 85 -6.11 -4.63 -3.21
N GLN A 86 -5.44 -5.73 -3.59
CA GLN A 86 -5.35 -6.92 -2.77
C GLN A 86 -4.17 -6.82 -1.80
N TYR A 87 -4.44 -7.02 -0.52
CA TYR A 87 -3.45 -7.01 0.55
C TYR A 87 -2.85 -8.41 0.74
N GLN A 88 -1.54 -8.47 0.93
CA GLN A 88 -0.80 -9.69 1.28
C GLN A 88 0.15 -9.41 2.44
N VAL A 89 0.23 -10.33 3.40
CA VAL A 89 1.25 -10.26 4.44
C VAL A 89 2.55 -10.78 3.85
N VAL A 90 3.52 -9.88 3.70
CA VAL A 90 4.86 -10.22 3.18
C VAL A 90 5.68 -10.88 4.27
N LYS A 91 5.61 -10.32 5.49
CA LYS A 91 6.41 -10.80 6.62
C LYS A 91 5.80 -10.38 7.95
N ILE A 92 5.82 -11.26 8.93
CA ILE A 92 5.60 -10.90 10.34
C ILE A 92 6.96 -10.44 10.87
N LEU A 93 7.07 -9.16 11.24
CA LEU A 93 8.30 -8.53 11.71
C LEU A 93 8.51 -8.79 13.20
N ASP A 94 7.43 -8.71 13.98
CA ASP A 94 7.47 -8.93 15.41
C ASP A 94 6.10 -9.42 15.89
N SER A 95 6.08 -10.21 16.96
CA SER A 95 4.86 -10.67 17.61
C SER A 95 5.07 -10.70 19.11
N THR A 96 4.37 -9.83 19.82
CA THR A 96 4.32 -9.82 21.28
C THR A 96 3.10 -10.63 21.72
N PRO A 97 3.29 -11.73 22.47
CA PRO A 97 2.18 -12.49 23.05
C PRO A 97 1.45 -11.64 24.10
N PRO A 98 0.23 -12.01 24.50
CA PRO A 98 -0.49 -11.27 25.52
C PRO A 98 0.25 -11.42 26.85
N SER A 99 0.48 -10.29 27.53
CA SER A 99 0.97 -10.30 28.91
C SER A 99 -0.17 -10.79 29.82
N GLU A 100 -0.04 -12.03 30.31
CA GLU A 100 -0.87 -12.64 31.37
C GLU A 100 -1.02 -11.74 32.60
#